data_AF-A0A5A8DA60-F1
#
_entry.id   AF-A0A5A8DA60-F1
#
_cell.length_a   1.000
_cell.length_b   1.000
_cell.length_c   1.000
_cell.angle_alpha   90.00
_cell.angle_beta   90.00
_cell.angle_gamma   90.00
#
_symmetry.space_group_name_H-M   'P 1'
#
loop_
_entity.id
_entity.type
_entity.pdbx_description
1 polymer ?
#
loop_
_entity_poly.entity_id
_entity_poly.type
_entity_poly.pdbx_seq_one_letter_code
_entity_poly.pdbx_strand_id
1 'polypeptide(L)'
;MAAVAEKDLPELSDELKRMLTDLFNELDRDGNGSLDAEEFVILGRAIGWDKTSRSVAQSQINKADKDSNGTLELAEWLNFSRRLALRGEAAAKRMVERLTAIVKKELDLIAADAAAGRGPPRDAGGSERAPAADSRPAPAGAKP
;
A
#
# COMPACT_ATOMS: atom_id res chain seq x y z
N MET A 1 28.79 15.09 -6.79
CA MET A 1 28.16 14.58 -5.55
C MET A 1 28.95 13.37 -5.11
N ALA A 2 29.51 13.37 -3.90
CA ALA A 2 30.26 12.22 -3.40
C ALA A 2 29.28 11.08 -3.13
N ALA A 3 29.43 9.96 -3.85
CA ALA A 3 28.74 8.72 -3.49
C ALA A 3 29.37 8.23 -2.18
N VAL A 4 28.67 8.43 -1.06
CA VAL A 4 29.07 7.82 0.21
C VAL A 4 29.05 6.31 0.01
N ALA A 5 30.19 5.65 0.27
CA ALA A 5 30.28 4.21 0.18
C ALA A 5 29.33 3.57 1.23
N GLU A 6 28.69 2.46 0.90
CA GLU A 6 27.71 1.81 1.79
C GLU A 6 28.28 1.41 3.16
N LYS A 7 29.61 1.32 3.27
CA LYS A 7 30.34 1.08 4.51
C LYS A 7 30.37 2.29 5.45
N ASP A 8 30.31 3.52 4.94
CA ASP A 8 30.42 4.77 5.72
C ASP A 8 29.05 5.36 6.11
N LEU A 9 27.97 4.71 5.68
CA LEU A 9 26.63 5.10 6.10
C LEU A 9 26.49 4.87 7.63
N PRO A 10 25.78 5.73 8.36
CA PRO A 10 25.55 5.50 9.79
C PRO A 10 24.69 4.25 9.98
N GLU A 11 25.01 3.40 10.96
CA GLU A 11 24.09 2.34 11.37
C GLU A 11 22.79 2.95 11.88
N LEU A 12 21.65 2.45 11.41
CA LEU A 12 20.35 2.87 11.91
C LEU A 12 20.16 2.28 13.31
N SER A 13 19.78 3.09 14.29
CA SER A 13 19.36 2.58 15.60
C SER A 13 18.13 1.68 15.46
N ASP A 14 17.96 0.76 16.42
CA ASP A 14 16.82 -0.15 16.44
C ASP A 14 15.48 0.59 16.45
N GLU A 15 15.43 1.75 17.10
CA GLU A 15 14.24 2.62 17.11
C GLU A 15 13.93 3.14 15.70
N LEU A 16 14.93 3.69 15.00
CA LEU A 16 14.73 4.19 13.64
C LEU A 16 14.41 3.04 12.66
N LYS A 17 15.07 1.88 12.80
CA LYS A 17 14.75 0.66 12.03
C LYS A 17 13.29 0.25 12.23
N ARG A 18 12.78 0.26 13.46
CA ARG A 18 11.38 -0.04 13.77
C ARG A 18 10.44 0.97 13.11
N MET A 19 10.69 2.27 13.28
CA MET A 19 9.84 3.31 12.68
C MET A 19 9.79 3.21 11.15
N LEU A 20 10.93 2.88 10.52
CA LEU A 20 11.00 2.66 9.07
C LEU A 20 10.25 1.40 8.64
N THR A 21 10.30 0.34 9.44
CA THR A 21 9.56 -0.90 9.19
C THR A 21 8.06 -0.68 9.34
N ASP A 22 7.63 0.07 10.36
CA ASP A 22 6.22 0.43 10.55
C ASP A 22 5.71 1.29 9.40
N LEU A 23 6.49 2.27 8.95
CA LEU A 23 6.15 3.07 7.77
C LEU A 23 6.09 2.22 6.49
N PHE A 24 7.00 1.26 6.34
CA PHE A 24 6.99 0.32 5.21
C PHE A 24 5.69 -0.49 5.18
N ASN A 25 5.31 -1.08 6.31
CA ASN A 25 4.07 -1.86 6.43
C ASN A 25 2.81 -1.01 6.21
N GLU A 26 2.87 0.29 6.49
CA GLU A 26 1.76 1.21 6.22
C GLU A 26 1.65 1.58 4.73
N LEU A 27 2.77 1.56 4.01
CA LEU A 27 2.83 1.82 2.57
C LEU A 27 2.49 0.59 1.73
N ASP A 28 2.97 -0.58 2.17
CA ASP A 28 2.75 -1.91 1.58
C ASP A 28 1.30 -2.34 1.81
N ARG A 29 0.41 -1.91 0.91
CA ARG A 29 -1.04 -2.11 1.06
C ARG A 29 -1.45 -3.53 0.73
N ASP A 30 -0.79 -4.14 -0.22
CA ASP A 30 -1.06 -5.52 -0.60
C ASP A 30 -0.35 -6.52 0.33
N GLY A 31 0.58 -6.04 1.17
CA GLY A 31 1.27 -6.82 2.19
C GLY A 31 2.24 -7.81 1.55
N ASN A 32 2.73 -7.51 0.35
CA ASN A 32 3.58 -8.41 -0.42
C ASN A 32 5.05 -8.39 0.06
N GLY A 33 5.40 -7.45 0.96
CA GLY A 33 6.75 -7.27 1.49
C GLY A 33 7.68 -6.42 0.62
N SER A 34 7.14 -5.73 -0.39
CA SER A 34 7.86 -4.93 -1.40
C SER A 34 7.01 -3.73 -1.82
N LEU A 35 7.62 -2.54 -1.90
CA LEU A 35 6.92 -1.33 -2.33
C LEU A 35 7.02 -1.17 -3.84
N ASP A 36 5.88 -1.12 -4.52
CA ASP A 36 5.86 -0.84 -5.94
C ASP A 36 5.85 0.68 -6.23
N ALA A 37 5.95 1.06 -7.51
CA ALA A 37 5.99 2.46 -7.91
C ALA A 37 4.74 3.27 -7.52
N GLU A 38 3.57 2.65 -7.41
CA GLU A 38 2.32 3.31 -7.01
C GLU A 38 2.29 3.57 -5.50
N GLU A 39 2.72 2.61 -4.69
CA GLU A 39 2.86 2.77 -3.24
C GLU A 39 3.94 3.80 -2.90
N PHE A 40 5.05 3.78 -3.64
CA PHE A 40 6.13 4.74 -3.46
C PHE A 40 5.76 6.17 -3.88
N VAL A 41 4.79 6.37 -4.78
CA VAL A 41 4.29 7.72 -5.12
C VAL A 41 3.66 8.40 -3.90
N ILE A 42 2.97 7.65 -3.02
CA ILE A 42 2.38 8.17 -1.79
C ILE A 42 3.48 8.71 -0.88
N LEU A 43 4.56 7.94 -0.73
CA LEU A 43 5.75 8.37 -0.01
C LEU A 43 6.40 9.61 -0.66
N GLY A 44 6.54 9.64 -1.99
CA GLY A 44 7.10 10.77 -2.72
C GLY A 44 6.36 12.08 -2.46
N ARG A 45 5.02 12.03 -2.44
CA ARG A 45 4.19 13.18 -2.04
C ARG A 45 4.45 13.61 -0.60
N ALA A 46 4.57 12.65 0.31
CA ALA A 46 4.83 12.92 1.72
C ALA A 46 6.22 13.57 1.98
N ILE A 47 7.21 13.26 1.14
CA ILE A 47 8.55 13.88 1.17
C ILE A 47 8.54 15.31 0.57
N GLY A 48 7.44 15.72 -0.08
CA GLY A 48 7.32 17.02 -0.73
C GLY A 48 7.79 17.04 -2.18
N TRP A 49 7.82 15.88 -2.85
CA TRP A 49 7.95 15.84 -4.30
C TRP A 49 6.60 16.19 -4.93
N ASP A 50 6.39 17.50 -5.05
CA ASP A 50 5.17 18.17 -5.54
C ASP A 50 4.74 17.76 -6.96
N LYS A 51 5.61 17.05 -7.70
CA LYS A 51 5.37 16.56 -9.08
C LYS A 51 5.84 15.13 -9.31
N THR A 52 5.54 14.22 -8.38
CA THR A 52 5.93 12.81 -8.54
C THR A 52 5.04 12.13 -9.57
N SER A 53 5.38 12.24 -10.85
CA SER A 53 4.91 11.30 -11.87
C SER A 53 5.45 9.90 -11.53
N ARG A 54 4.72 8.83 -11.86
CA ARG A 54 5.17 7.43 -11.71
C ARG A 54 6.62 7.23 -12.16
N SER A 55 7.04 7.90 -13.23
CA SER A 55 8.43 7.89 -13.72
C SER A 55 9.49 8.38 -12.73
N VAL A 56 9.17 9.36 -11.87
CA VAL A 56 10.11 9.86 -10.85
C VAL A 56 10.23 8.85 -9.72
N ALA A 57 9.11 8.30 -9.24
CA ALA A 57 9.11 7.23 -8.25
C ALA A 57 9.88 6.01 -8.79
N GLN A 58 9.57 5.56 -10.00
CA GLN A 58 10.27 4.46 -10.67
C GLN A 58 11.77 4.73 -10.82
N SER A 59 12.17 5.95 -11.20
CA SER A 59 13.60 6.28 -11.30
C SER A 59 14.34 6.22 -9.97
N GLN A 60 13.64 6.43 -8.86
CA GLN A 60 14.22 6.38 -7.52
C GLN A 60 14.22 4.96 -6.97
N ILE A 61 13.16 4.19 -7.23
CA ILE A 61 13.13 2.74 -7.01
C ILE A 61 14.30 2.11 -7.77
N ASN A 62 14.41 2.29 -9.08
CA ASN A 62 15.51 1.72 -9.88
C ASN A 62 16.94 2.11 -9.43
N LYS A 63 17.11 3.15 -8.60
CA LYS A 63 18.43 3.50 -8.02
C LYS A 63 18.69 2.82 -6.68
N ALA A 64 17.64 2.44 -5.98
CA ALA A 64 17.69 1.77 -4.69
C ALA A 64 17.56 0.24 -4.84
N ASP A 65 16.75 -0.18 -5.81
CA ASP A 65 16.54 -1.50 -6.35
C ASP A 65 17.87 -2.05 -6.90
N LYS A 66 18.44 -3.01 -6.17
CA LYS A 66 19.70 -3.68 -6.49
C LYS A 66 19.49 -4.92 -7.32
N ASP A 67 18.36 -5.60 -7.15
CA ASP A 67 18.04 -6.83 -7.85
C ASP A 67 17.32 -6.57 -9.19
N SER A 68 16.98 -5.30 -9.46
CA SER A 68 16.25 -4.81 -10.63
C SER A 68 14.88 -5.45 -10.80
N ASN A 69 14.22 -5.79 -9.67
CA ASN A 69 12.89 -6.39 -9.68
C ASN A 69 11.77 -5.36 -9.93
N GLY A 70 12.09 -4.06 -9.92
CA GLY A 70 11.16 -2.96 -10.18
C GLY A 70 10.30 -2.57 -8.97
N THR A 71 10.54 -3.19 -7.81
CA THR A 71 9.94 -2.93 -6.51
C THR A 71 11.04 -2.62 -5.50
N LEU A 72 10.66 -2.25 -4.28
CA LEU A 72 11.62 -1.94 -3.22
C LEU A 72 11.35 -2.82 -2.00
N GLU A 73 12.22 -3.79 -1.76
CA GLU A 73 12.07 -4.71 -0.63
C GLU A 73 12.43 -4.04 0.70
N LEU A 74 12.00 -4.62 1.83
CA LEU A 74 12.30 -4.08 3.17
C LEU A 74 13.81 -3.84 3.40
N ALA A 75 14.68 -4.75 2.93
CA ALA A 75 16.13 -4.60 3.07
C ALA A 75 16.67 -3.38 2.29
N GLU A 76 16.16 -3.17 1.08
CA GLU A 76 16.52 -2.06 0.21
C GLU A 76 15.97 -0.74 0.73
N TRP A 77 14.74 -0.76 1.24
CA TRP A 77 14.10 0.34 1.93
C TRP A 77 14.93 0.85 3.12
N LEU A 78 15.42 -0.07 3.96
CA LEU A 78 16.29 0.29 5.10
C LEU A 78 17.61 0.89 4.61
N ASN A 79 18.22 0.34 3.54
CA ASN A 79 19.44 0.90 2.96
C ASN A 79 19.22 2.30 2.37
N PHE A 80 18.14 2.49 1.62
CA PHE A 80 17.73 3.78 1.08
C PHE A 80 17.49 4.81 2.19
N SER A 81 16.78 4.40 3.24
CA SER A 81 16.48 5.24 4.40
C SER A 81 17.72 5.61 5.20
N ARG A 82 18.73 4.72 5.26
CA ARG A 82 20.05 5.00 5.81
C ARG A 82 20.77 6.12 5.06
N ARG A 83 20.60 6.20 3.74
CA ARG A 83 21.13 7.32 2.92
C ARG A 83 20.38 8.61 3.20
N LEU A 84 19.07 8.56 3.44
CA LEU A 84 18.30 9.73 3.87
C LEU A 84 18.69 10.20 5.28
N ALA A 85 19.06 9.27 6.15
CA ALA A 85 19.56 9.53 7.50
C ALA A 85 20.99 10.12 7.53
N LEU A 86 21.64 10.34 6.37
CA LEU A 86 22.90 11.07 6.28
C LEU A 86 22.82 12.50 6.84
N ARG A 87 21.62 13.08 6.93
CA ARG A 87 21.39 14.37 7.60
C ARG A 87 21.32 14.29 9.14
N GLY A 88 21.45 13.09 9.70
CA GLY A 88 21.40 12.82 11.14
C GLY A 88 20.16 12.03 11.55
N GLU A 89 20.29 11.17 12.56
CA GLU A 89 19.22 10.28 13.04
C GLU A 89 17.98 11.07 13.51
N ALA A 90 18.18 12.16 14.26
CA ALA A 90 17.07 12.99 14.74
C ALA A 90 16.27 13.62 13.57
N ALA A 91 16.95 13.98 12.48
CA ALA A 91 16.29 14.47 11.28
C ALA A 91 15.54 13.35 10.56
N ALA A 92 16.13 12.15 10.50
CA ALA A 92 15.49 10.96 9.93
C ALA A 92 14.23 10.58 10.70
N LYS A 93 14.29 10.50 12.03
CA LYS A 93 13.12 10.19 12.88
C LYS A 93 11.98 11.19 12.65
N ARG A 94 12.27 12.49 12.71
CA ARG A 94 11.28 13.55 12.44
C ARG A 94 10.68 13.45 11.04
N MET A 95 11.49 13.07 10.05
CA MET A 95 11.04 12.84 8.69
C MET A 95 10.08 11.64 8.66
N VAL A 96 10.48 10.49 9.21
CA VAL A 96 9.67 9.26 9.23
C VAL A 96 8.35 9.46 9.97
N GLU A 97 8.34 10.16 11.11
CA GLU A 97 7.10 10.50 11.81
C GLU A 97 6.16 11.32 10.93
N ARG A 98 6.70 12.33 10.25
CA ARG A 98 5.92 13.17 9.34
C ARG A 98 5.36 12.36 8.16
N LEU A 99 6.19 11.51 7.57
CA LEU A 99 5.81 10.64 6.46
C LEU A 99 4.70 9.68 6.88
N THR A 100 4.86 9.03 8.02
CA THR A 100 3.86 8.12 8.60
C THR A 100 2.52 8.85 8.80
N ALA A 101 2.54 10.07 9.34
CA ALA A 101 1.32 10.85 9.52
C ALA A 101 0.64 11.23 8.20
N ILE A 102 1.42 11.58 7.16
CA ILE A 102 0.87 11.92 5.84
C ILE A 102 0.29 10.68 5.16
N VAL A 103 1.02 9.57 5.18
CA VAL A 103 0.59 8.29 4.59
C VAL A 103 -0.71 7.83 5.24
N LYS A 104 -0.78 7.80 6.57
CA LYS A 104 -2.03 7.49 7.31
C LYS A 104 -3.17 8.43 6.92
N LYS A 105 -2.92 9.73 6.84
CA LYS A 105 -3.95 10.70 6.47
C LYS A 105 -4.47 10.50 5.03
N GLU A 106 -3.59 10.22 4.07
CA GLU A 106 -3.99 9.90 2.69
C GLU A 106 -4.74 8.56 2.61
N LEU A 107 -4.34 7.57 3.41
CA LEU A 107 -5.04 6.29 3.56
C LEU A 107 -6.46 6.48 4.11
N ASP A 108 -6.62 7.23 5.21
CA ASP A 108 -7.91 7.52 5.83
C ASP A 108 -8.85 8.28 4.88
N LEU A 109 -8.33 9.21 4.07
CA LEU A 109 -9.12 9.94 3.07
C LEU A 109 -9.66 9.01 1.97
N ILE A 110 -8.90 8.00 1.56
CA ILE A 110 -9.34 7.01 0.56
C ILE A 110 -10.34 6.02 1.16
N ALA A 111 -10.16 5.62 2.43
CA ALA A 111 -11.09 4.73 3.13
C ALA A 111 -12.46 5.39 3.38
N ALA A 112 -12.50 6.70 3.62
CA ALA A 112 -13.73 7.44 3.84
C ALA A 112 -14.65 7.47 2.60
N ASP A 113 -14.09 7.49 1.39
CA ASP A 113 -14.85 7.45 0.13
C ASP A 113 -15.44 6.04 -0.13
N ALA A 114 -14.70 4.98 0.20
CA ALA A 114 -15.17 3.60 0.07
C ALA A 114 -16.37 3.27 1.00
N ALA A 115 -16.50 3.97 2.12
CA ALA A 115 -17.63 3.83 3.05
C ALA A 115 -18.91 4.55 2.56
N ALA A 116 -18.80 5.55 1.69
CA ALA A 116 -19.94 6.32 1.20
C ALA A 116 -20.70 5.64 0.03
N GLY A 117 -20.19 4.52 -0.50
CA GLY A 117 -20.72 3.83 -1.68
C GLY A 117 -21.59 2.58 -1.45
N ARG A 118 -22.02 2.27 -0.23
CA ARG A 118 -22.96 1.15 0.03
C ARG A 118 -24.30 1.66 0.52
N GLY A 119 -25.24 1.77 -0.41
CA GLY A 119 -26.65 1.91 -0.11
C GLY A 119 -27.13 0.80 0.84
N PRO A 120 -28.16 1.07 1.66
CA PRO A 120 -28.68 0.08 2.60
C PRO A 120 -29.14 -1.18 1.85
N PRO A 121 -29.02 -2.37 2.49
CA PRO A 121 -29.42 -3.63 1.89
C PRO A 121 -30.89 -3.57 1.49
N ARG A 122 -31.19 -4.02 0.26
CA ARG A 122 -32.55 -4.16 -0.24
C ARG A 122 -33.31 -5.05 0.73
N ASP A 123 -34.39 -4.49 1.25
CA ASP A 123 -35.37 -5.14 2.10
C ASP A 123 -35.77 -6.50 1.50
N ALA A 124 -35.25 -7.58 2.08
CA ALA A 124 -35.72 -8.94 1.86
C ALA A 124 -36.71 -9.28 2.96
N GLY A 125 -37.78 -8.49 3.06
CA GLY A 125 -38.97 -8.82 3.84
C GLY A 125 -39.78 -9.89 3.11
N GLY A 126 -39.50 -11.16 3.42
CA GLY A 126 -40.43 -12.25 3.12
C GLY A 126 -41.64 -12.16 4.04
N SER A 127 -42.85 -12.17 3.47
CA SER A 127 -44.04 -12.78 4.08
C SER A 127 -45.16 -12.93 3.06
N GLU A 128 -45.73 -14.14 3.08
CA GLU A 128 -47.02 -14.55 2.49
C GLU A 128 -47.02 -14.67 0.95
N ARG A 129 -47.43 -15.77 0.34
CA ARG A 129 -48.62 -16.58 0.62
C ARG A 129 -48.54 -17.87 -0.22
N ALA A 130 -48.69 -19.03 0.41
CA ALA A 130 -49.05 -20.26 -0.31
C ALA A 130 -50.49 -20.10 -0.86
N PRO A 131 -50.81 -20.69 -2.03
CA PRO A 131 -51.68 -21.86 -1.92
C PRO A 131 -51.33 -23.01 -2.87
N ALA A 132 -51.89 -24.14 -2.46
CA ALA A 132 -51.70 -25.49 -2.95
C ALA A 132 -52.15 -25.76 -4.40
N ALA A 133 -51.61 -26.88 -4.88
CA ALA A 133 -52.20 -27.85 -5.80
C ALA A 133 -52.46 -27.44 -7.25
N ASP A 134 -51.74 -28.08 -8.18
CA ASP A 134 -52.42 -28.87 -9.19
C ASP A 134 -51.56 -30.06 -9.63
N SER A 135 -52.12 -31.24 -9.44
CA SER A 135 -51.57 -32.53 -9.86
C SER A 135 -51.80 -32.70 -11.35
N ARG A 136 -50.75 -32.94 -12.14
CA ARG A 136 -50.91 -33.72 -13.38
C ARG A 136 -49.61 -34.36 -13.87
N PRO A 137 -49.64 -35.65 -14.25
CA PRO A 137 -48.46 -36.43 -14.59
C PRO A 137 -47.99 -36.21 -16.03
N ALA A 138 -46.69 -36.42 -16.25
CA ALA A 138 -46.04 -36.43 -17.55
C ALA A 138 -46.48 -37.63 -18.42
N PRO A 139 -46.59 -37.46 -19.75
CA PRO A 139 -46.44 -38.56 -20.67
C PRO A 139 -45.11 -38.53 -21.42
N ALA A 140 -44.62 -39.74 -21.66
CA ALA A 140 -43.39 -40.12 -22.34
C ALA A 140 -43.39 -39.81 -23.85
N GLY A 141 -42.19 -39.85 -24.46
CA GLY A 141 -41.98 -39.89 -25.90
C GLY A 141 -40.57 -39.42 -26.26
N ALA A 142 -39.57 -40.30 -26.29
CA ALA A 142 -39.15 -41.08 -27.46
C ALA A 142 -38.40 -40.23 -28.51
N LYS A 143 -37.07 -40.40 -28.54
CA LYS A 143 -36.23 -40.05 -29.69
C LYS A 143 -35.97 -41.34 -30.49
N PRO A 144 -36.14 -41.34 -31.82
CA PRO A 144 -35.31 -42.18 -32.68
C PRO A 144 -33.89 -41.59 -32.80
#